data_AF-A0A946H4D1-F1
#
_entry.id   AF-A0A946H4D1-F1
#
_cell.length_a   1.000
_cell.length_b   1.000
_cell.length_c   1.000
_cell.angle_alpha   90.00
_cell.angle_beta   90.00
_cell.angle_gamma   90.00
#
_symmetry.space_group_name_H-M   'P 1'
#
loop_
_entity.id
_entity.type
_entity.pdbx_description
1 polymer ?
#
loop_
_entity_poly.entity_id
_entity_poly.type
_entity_poly.pdbx_seq_one_letter_code
_entity_poly.pdbx_strand_id
1 'polypeptide(L)'
;TDRLRSYRAAMKEIGNAADQICGRWLNNRAENSHQPFRRRERAMSKFRDVKTLQKFASVHALIHNHFNRERHLYSRDIFKQNCSAVLAEWRQFAA
;
A
#
# COMPACT_ATOMS: atom_id res chain seq x y z
N THR A 1 8.66 5.62 14.35
CA THR A 1 7.24 5.57 14.78
C THR A 1 6.78 6.97 15.09
N ASP A 2 5.56 7.31 14.71
CA ASP A 2 4.90 8.49 15.28
C ASP A 2 4.89 8.29 16.81
N ARG A 3 5.48 9.23 17.54
CA ARG A 3 5.65 9.17 19.00
C ARG A 3 4.32 9.42 19.73
N LEU A 4 3.21 8.98 19.15
CA LEU A 4 1.86 9.14 19.67
C LEU A 4 1.71 8.32 20.94
N ARG A 5 1.16 8.97 21.97
CA ARG A 5 0.96 8.38 23.30
C ARG A 5 -0.05 7.21 23.26
N SER A 6 -0.93 7.19 22.27
CA SER A 6 -1.91 6.11 22.04
C SER A 6 -1.27 4.74 21.80
N TYR A 7 -0.12 4.68 21.10
CA TYR A 7 0.57 3.40 20.88
C TYR A 7 1.05 2.77 22.18
N ARG A 8 1.58 3.57 23.10
CA ARG A 8 2.05 3.06 24.39
C ARG A 8 0.90 2.55 25.26
N ALA A 9 -0.30 3.14 25.14
CA ALA A 9 -1.49 2.63 25.82
C ALA A 9 -1.91 1.26 25.25
N ALA A 10 -2.04 1.15 23.93
CA ALA A 10 -2.39 -0.12 23.27
C ALA A 10 -1.35 -1.24 23.51
N MET A 11 -0.05 -0.92 23.45
CA MET A 11 1.01 -1.90 23.71
C MET A 11 1.06 -2.38 25.17
N LYS A 12 0.56 -1.58 26.11
CA LYS A 12 0.37 -2.04 27.50
C LYS A 12 -0.77 -3.04 27.62
N GLU A 13 -1.90 -2.79 26.96
CA GLU A 13 -3.04 -3.73 26.94
C GLU A 13 -2.66 -5.06 26.29
N ILE A 14 -1.86 -5.03 25.21
CA ILE A 14 -1.37 -6.22 24.50
C ILE A 14 -0.23 -6.92 25.27
N GLY A 15 0.42 -6.23 26.22
CA GLY A 15 1.51 -6.78 27.03
C GLY A 15 2.91 -6.74 26.39
N ASN A 16 3.09 -6.04 25.26
CA ASN A 16 4.36 -5.96 24.52
C ASN A 16 5.03 -4.58 24.61
N ALA A 17 4.71 -3.79 25.64
CA ALA A 17 5.22 -2.41 25.78
C ALA A 17 6.75 -2.30 25.79
N ALA A 18 7.47 -3.35 26.19
CA ALA A 18 8.93 -3.39 26.19
C ALA A 18 9.54 -3.48 24.78
N ASP A 19 8.79 -4.02 23.80
CA ASP A 19 9.26 -4.20 22.42
C ASP A 19 9.11 -2.93 21.57
N GLN A 20 8.67 -1.83 22.18
CA GLN A 20 8.46 -0.58 21.47
C GLN A 20 9.80 0.07 21.06
N ILE A 21 10.14 -0.04 19.78
CA ILE A 21 11.29 0.66 19.20
C ILE A 21 10.84 2.01 18.63
N CYS A 22 11.30 3.10 19.25
CA CYS A 22 11.01 4.47 18.85
C CYS A 22 12.24 5.13 18.21
N GLY A 23 12.32 5.08 16.88
CA GLY A 23 13.37 5.74 16.11
C GLY A 23 12.81 6.57 14.96
N ARG A 24 13.56 7.60 14.58
CA ARG A 24 13.29 8.37 13.36
C ARG A 24 13.47 7.41 12.18
N TRP A 25 12.57 7.43 11.20
CA TRP A 25 12.61 6.62 9.97
C TRP A 25 12.32 5.11 10.09
N LEU A 26 12.23 4.53 11.30
CA LEU A 26 12.09 3.07 11.46
C LEU A 26 10.81 2.49 10.82
N ASN A 27 9.72 3.25 10.76
CA ASN A 27 8.47 2.82 10.14
C ASN A 27 8.34 3.25 8.67
N ASN A 28 9.31 3.98 8.10
CA ASN A 28 9.15 4.59 6.78
C ASN A 28 8.87 3.55 5.70
N ARG A 29 9.49 2.37 5.75
CA ARG A 29 9.25 1.31 4.77
C ARG A 29 7.78 0.85 4.80
N ALA A 30 7.25 0.58 5.99
CA ALA A 30 5.85 0.19 6.16
C ALA A 30 4.91 1.33 5.75
N GLU A 31 5.14 2.55 6.24
CA GLU A 31 4.33 3.72 5.90
C GLU A 31 4.30 4.02 4.40
N ASN A 32 5.45 3.91 3.74
CA ASN A 32 5.60 4.13 2.31
C ASN A 32 4.90 3.05 1.49
N SER A 33 4.91 1.78 1.94
CA SER A 33 4.15 0.72 1.27
C SER A 33 2.64 0.98 1.27
N HIS A 34 2.12 1.70 2.28
CA HIS A 34 0.70 2.07 2.36
C HIS A 34 0.36 3.35 1.59
N GLN A 35 1.33 4.10 1.05
CA GLN A 35 1.06 5.34 0.30
C GLN A 35 0.18 5.12 -0.93
N PRO A 36 0.45 4.13 -1.81
CA PRO A 36 -0.37 3.92 -3.00
C PRO A 36 -1.82 3.58 -2.67
N PHE A 37 -2.01 2.71 -1.67
CA PHE A 37 -3.31 2.35 -1.12
C PHE A 37 -4.07 3.59 -0.64
N ARG A 38 -3.45 4.41 0.23
CA ARG A 38 -4.08 5.63 0.77
C ARG A 38 -4.42 6.65 -0.32
N ARG A 39 -3.58 6.79 -1.35
CA ARG A 39 -3.88 7.66 -2.50
C ARG A 39 -5.11 7.17 -3.26
N ARG A 40 -5.20 5.87 -3.51
CA ARG A 40 -6.33 5.28 -4.23
C ARG A 40 -7.62 5.35 -3.43
N GLU A 41 -7.58 5.03 -2.14
CA GLU A 41 -8.73 5.15 -1.23
C GLU A 41 -9.28 6.59 -1.20
N ARG A 42 -8.40 7.59 -1.10
CA ARG A 42 -8.82 9.00 -1.13
C ARG A 42 -9.46 9.40 -2.46
N ALA A 43 -8.90 8.93 -3.58
CA ALA A 43 -9.49 9.17 -4.90
C ALA A 43 -10.85 8.48 -5.08
N MET A 44 -11.13 7.43 -4.31
CA MET A 44 -12.41 6.73 -4.27
C MET A 44 -13.40 7.33 -3.24
N SER A 45 -13.09 8.49 -2.65
CA SER A 45 -13.90 9.12 -1.59
C SER A 45 -14.08 8.24 -0.33
N LYS A 46 -13.07 7.41 -0.03
CA LYS A 46 -13.07 6.41 1.07
C LYS A 46 -14.13 5.31 0.89
N PHE A 47 -14.02 4.26 1.69
CA PHE A 47 -14.98 3.16 1.69
C PHE A 47 -16.14 3.42 2.66
N ARG A 48 -17.36 3.13 2.21
CA ARG A 48 -18.58 3.20 3.04
C ARG A 48 -18.77 1.97 3.95
N ASP A 49 -18.21 0.83 3.55
CA ASP A 49 -18.35 -0.46 4.24
C ASP A 49 -16.99 -1.18 4.35
N VAL A 50 -16.76 -1.81 5.50
CA VAL A 50 -15.58 -2.60 5.82
C VAL A 50 -15.44 -3.81 4.89
N LYS A 51 -16.55 -4.45 4.48
CA LYS A 51 -16.50 -5.59 3.57
C LYS A 51 -15.89 -5.21 2.22
N THR A 52 -16.23 -4.03 1.71
CA THR A 52 -15.72 -3.50 0.43
C THR A 52 -14.26 -3.10 0.55
N LEU A 53 -13.89 -2.46 1.66
CA LEU A 53 -12.49 -2.18 2.00
C LEU A 53 -11.64 -3.46 2.01
N GLN A 54 -12.13 -4.52 2.66
CA GLN A 54 -11.40 -5.78 2.78
C GLN A 54 -11.17 -6.46 1.42
N LYS A 55 -12.21 -6.51 0.58
CA LYS A 55 -12.11 -7.01 -0.81
C LYS A 55 -11.13 -6.19 -1.65
N PHE A 56 -11.11 -4.87 -1.47
CA PHE A 56 -10.18 -4.01 -2.19
C PHE A 56 -8.74 -4.21 -1.71
N ALA A 57 -8.53 -4.21 -0.39
CA ALA A 57 -7.22 -4.36 0.23
C ALA A 57 -6.56 -5.71 -0.11
N SER A 58 -7.34 -6.79 -0.24
CA SER A 58 -6.82 -8.12 -0.56
C SER A 58 -6.19 -8.21 -1.96
N VAL A 59 -6.61 -7.36 -2.90
CA VAL A 59 -6.09 -7.39 -4.28
C VAL A 59 -5.21 -6.19 -4.62
N HIS A 60 -5.42 -5.03 -3.99
CA HIS A 60 -4.82 -3.77 -4.42
C HIS A 60 -3.29 -3.79 -4.54
N ALA A 61 -2.60 -4.39 -3.55
CA ALA A 61 -1.14 -4.45 -3.55
C ALA A 61 -0.59 -5.25 -4.74
N LEU A 62 -1.24 -6.37 -5.08
CA LEU A 62 -0.87 -7.21 -6.23
C LEU A 62 -0.99 -6.41 -7.53
N ILE A 63 -2.14 -5.76 -7.73
CA ILE A 63 -2.41 -4.93 -8.91
C ILE A 63 -1.38 -3.81 -9.02
N HIS A 64 -1.21 -3.05 -7.94
CA HIS A 64 -0.28 -1.92 -7.93
C HIS A 64 1.15 -2.34 -8.26
N ASN A 65 1.62 -3.44 -7.68
CA ASN A 65 2.98 -3.94 -7.91
C ASN A 65 3.18 -4.47 -9.32
N HIS A 66 2.18 -5.13 -9.90
CA HIS A 66 2.24 -5.65 -11.26
C HIS A 66 2.44 -4.53 -12.29
N PHE A 67 1.72 -3.41 -12.15
CA PHE A 67 1.89 -2.25 -13.04
C PHE A 67 3.15 -1.41 -12.75
N ASN A 68 3.65 -1.41 -11.51
CA ASN A 68 4.78 -0.56 -11.09
C ASN A 68 6.08 -1.33 -10.88
N ARG A 69 6.17 -2.55 -11.39
CA ARG A 69 7.36 -3.39 -11.27
C ARG A 69 8.58 -2.66 -11.83
N GLU A 70 9.62 -2.57 -11.01
CA GLU A 70 10.93 -2.03 -11.41
C GLU A 70 10.85 -0.62 -12.02
N ARG A 71 9.83 0.18 -11.67
CA ARG A 71 9.60 1.52 -12.23
C ARG A 71 10.83 2.43 -12.20
N HIS A 72 11.68 2.29 -11.18
CA HIS A 72 12.88 3.10 -10.99
C HIS A 72 14.04 2.68 -11.90
N LEU A 73 13.99 1.52 -12.53
CA LEU A 73 15.01 1.03 -13.46
C LEU A 73 14.74 1.44 -14.91
N TYR A 74 13.48 1.74 -15.25
CA TYR A 74 13.08 2.04 -16.62
C TYR A 74 12.91 3.54 -16.88
N SER A 75 13.27 3.96 -18.10
CA SER A 75 12.89 5.26 -18.63
C SER A 75 11.36 5.38 -18.73
N ARG A 76 10.85 6.61 -18.82
CA ARG A 76 9.41 6.85 -18.89
C ARG A 76 8.74 6.15 -20.07
N ASP A 77 9.41 6.09 -21.22
CA ASP A 77 8.84 5.54 -22.44
C ASP A 77 8.77 4.01 -22.39
N ILE A 78 9.85 3.37 -21.92
CA ILE A 78 9.87 1.91 -21.69
C ILE A 78 8.81 1.53 -20.64
N PHE A 79 8.71 2.30 -19.56
CA PHE A 79 7.68 2.06 -18.55
C PHE A 79 6.26 2.13 -19.13
N LYS A 80 5.97 3.11 -19.99
CA LYS A 80 4.67 3.22 -20.67
C LYS A 80 4.39 2.02 -21.57
N GLN A 81 5.39 1.55 -22.31
CA GLN A 81 5.25 0.35 -23.15
C GLN A 81 4.93 -0.88 -22.30
N ASN A 82 5.65 -1.08 -21.19
CA ASN A 82 5.39 -2.17 -20.24
C ASN A 82 3.97 -2.08 -19.65
N CYS A 83 3.52 -0.89 -19.24
CA CYS A 83 2.15 -0.72 -18.76
C CYS A 83 1.10 -1.04 -19.82
N SER A 84 1.33 -0.66 -21.08
CA SER A 84 0.42 -0.97 -22.19
C SER A 84 0.35 -2.47 -22.46
N ALA A 85 1.48 -3.18 -22.40
CA ALA A 85 1.53 -4.63 -22.55
C ALA A 85 0.77 -5.34 -21.42
N VAL A 86 1.06 -4.98 -20.16
CA VAL A 86 0.34 -5.49 -18.98
C VAL A 86 -1.17 -5.24 -19.09
N LEU A 87 -1.58 -4.06 -19.54
CA LEU A 87 -2.99 -3.73 -19.72
C LEU A 87 -3.65 -4.58 -20.82
N ALA A 88 -2.92 -4.89 -21.89
CA ALA A 88 -3.41 -5.75 -22.97
C ALA A 88 -3.64 -7.18 -22.48
N GLU A 89 -2.69 -7.75 -21.73
CA GLU A 89 -2.84 -9.07 -21.08
C GLU A 89 -4.05 -9.09 -20.15
N TRP A 90 -4.20 -8.06 -19.33
CA TRP A 90 -5.34 -7.95 -18.41
C TRP A 90 -6.70 -7.92 -19.12
N ARG A 91 -6.79 -7.24 -20.27
CA ARG A 91 -8.02 -7.21 -21.07
C ARG A 91 -8.39 -8.58 -21.63
N GLN A 92 -7.42 -9.46 -21.87
CA GLN A 92 -7.71 -10.82 -22.34
C GLN A 92 -8.35 -11.68 -21.24
N PHE A 93 -7.99 -11.47 -19.97
CA PHE A 93 -8.58 -12.21 -18.84
C PHE A 93 -9.92 -11.65 -18.36
N ALA A 94 -10.22 -10.38 -18.69
CA ALA A 94 -11.44 -9.70 -18.27
C ALA A 94 -12.58 -9.78 -19.31
N ALA A 95 -12.30 -10.34 -20.50
CA ALA A 95 -13.28 -10.60 -21.56
C ALA A 95 -14.01 -11.92 -21.30
#